data_AF-A0A1H8KAV7-F1
#
_entry.id   AF-A0A1H8KAV7-F1
#
_cell.length_a   1.000
_cell.length_b   1.000
_cell.length_c   1.000
_cell.angle_alpha   90.00
_cell.angle_beta   90.00
_cell.angle_gamma   90.00
#
_symmetry.space_group_name_H-M   'P 1'
#
loop_
_entity.id
_entity.type
_entity.pdbx_description
1 polymer ?
#
loop_
_entity_poly.entity_id
_entity_poly.type
_entity_poly.pdbx_seq_one_letter_code
_entity_poly.pdbx_strand_id
1 'polypeptide(L)'
;MQTREERDTMGVVEVPAAALWGAQTQRSLQNFKISGERMPVALIHALARVKRAAAKVNHDLGLLNAASAAAIIEAADEVIAGNFDDQFPLVVWQTGSGTQTNMNVNEVLANRASEIIGGGRGADRKVHPNDDVNKGQSSNDVFPTAMHVAAVQELQQCLIPAIQLLRGTLAAKAQAFEAIVKIGRTHLQDATPLTLGQEFSGYVAQLDHGLKHVQAALPHVCELALGGTAVGTGLNAHPEFAVRVAAELSRLTGLPFVTAPNKFEALASNDALVHAHGALKTLAASLMKIANDIRWLASGPRCGIGELRIPENEPGSSIMPGKVNPTQSEAMTMVCCQVMGNDVAVNMGGALGNFELNVMKPLIIHNFLQSVRLLADAMVSFNDHCATGIEANIDRIDALMHHSLMLVTALNPHIGYDKSAEIAKKAHREGTTLKAAAIATGYVTAEQFDAWVVPEKMVGK
;
A
#
# COMPACT_ATOMS: atom_id res chain seq x y z
N MET A 1 -17.29 -10.04 36.46
CA MET A 1 -16.26 -10.68 35.60
C MET A 1 -15.19 -11.21 36.53
N GLN A 2 -14.74 -12.45 36.39
CA GLN A 2 -13.64 -12.96 37.23
C GLN A 2 -12.33 -12.27 36.82
N THR A 3 -11.55 -11.84 37.81
CA THR A 3 -10.26 -11.18 37.65
C THR A 3 -9.16 -11.96 38.36
N ARG A 4 -7.90 -11.69 38.00
CA ARG A 4 -6.70 -12.13 38.71
C ARG A 4 -5.85 -10.92 39.06
N GLU A 5 -5.08 -11.01 40.13
CA GLU A 5 -4.08 -10.00 40.47
C GLU A 5 -2.81 -10.21 39.66
N GLU A 6 -2.33 -9.14 39.03
CA GLU A 6 -1.01 -9.05 38.41
C GLU A 6 -0.22 -7.93 39.09
N ARG A 7 1.11 -8.02 39.07
CA ARG A 7 1.99 -7.03 39.71
C ARG A 7 3.07 -6.57 38.75
N ASP A 8 3.27 -5.26 38.72
CA ASP A 8 4.45 -4.61 38.15
C ASP A 8 5.13 -3.73 39.22
N THR A 9 6.12 -2.93 38.80
CA THR A 9 6.85 -2.02 39.70
C THR A 9 5.97 -0.92 40.29
N MET A 10 4.77 -0.67 39.74
CA MET A 10 3.80 0.32 40.24
C MET A 10 2.77 -0.30 41.20
N GLY A 11 2.85 -1.61 41.47
CA GLY A 11 1.99 -2.32 42.41
C GLY A 11 1.03 -3.29 41.73
N VAL A 12 -0.06 -3.62 42.43
CA VAL A 12 -1.06 -4.61 41.97
C VAL A 12 -2.08 -3.95 41.03
N VAL A 13 -2.56 -4.71 40.05
CA VAL A 13 -3.69 -4.36 39.18
C VAL A 13 -4.53 -5.60 38.89
N GLU A 14 -5.85 -5.42 38.81
CA GLU A 14 -6.77 -6.50 38.46
C GLU A 14 -6.86 -6.66 36.94
N VAL A 15 -6.65 -7.89 36.46
CA VAL A 15 -6.71 -8.26 35.04
C VAL A 15 -7.81 -9.31 34.84
N PRO A 16 -8.61 -9.27 33.75
CA PRO A 16 -9.59 -10.32 33.48
C PRO A 16 -8.96 -11.73 33.51
N ALA A 17 -9.58 -12.69 34.18
CA ALA A 17 -9.01 -14.02 34.39
C ALA A 17 -8.69 -14.74 33.06
N ALA A 18 -9.54 -14.55 32.05
CA ALA A 18 -9.38 -15.14 30.72
C ALA A 18 -8.30 -14.48 29.86
N ALA A 19 -7.85 -13.26 30.19
CA ALA A 19 -6.87 -12.54 29.39
C ALA A 19 -5.46 -13.14 29.55
N LEU A 20 -4.69 -13.22 28.47
CA LEU A 20 -3.28 -13.61 28.48
C LEU A 20 -2.35 -12.43 28.81
N TRP A 21 -2.78 -11.19 28.60
CA TRP A 21 -1.96 -10.01 28.94
C TRP A 21 -1.86 -9.79 30.45
N GLY A 22 -0.87 -9.01 30.92
CA GLY A 22 -0.55 -8.82 32.33
C GLY A 22 -0.77 -7.39 32.82
N ALA A 23 -0.04 -7.02 33.88
CA ALA A 23 -0.22 -5.74 34.57
C ALA A 23 0.01 -4.51 33.67
N GLN A 24 1.08 -4.51 32.88
CA GLN A 24 1.46 -3.32 32.10
C GLN A 24 0.46 -3.07 30.96
N THR A 25 -0.01 -4.13 30.30
CA THR A 25 -1.07 -4.01 29.29
C THR A 25 -2.36 -3.49 29.91
N GLN A 26 -2.75 -4.01 31.07
CA GLN A 26 -3.96 -3.59 31.75
C GLN A 26 -3.91 -2.11 32.16
N ARG A 27 -2.77 -1.65 32.69
CA ARG A 27 -2.55 -0.22 32.98
C ARG A 27 -2.59 0.63 31.72
N SER A 28 -1.94 0.18 30.64
CA SER A 28 -1.95 0.90 29.36
C SER A 28 -3.37 1.06 28.83
N LEU A 29 -4.18 0.00 28.87
CA LEU A 29 -5.58 0.03 28.45
C LEU A 29 -6.43 1.02 29.26
N GLN A 30 -6.11 1.20 30.54
CA GLN A 30 -6.79 2.16 31.42
C GLN A 30 -6.34 3.61 31.19
N ASN A 31 -5.06 3.82 30.87
CA ASN A 31 -4.45 5.15 30.77
C ASN A 31 -4.56 5.77 29.38
N PHE A 32 -4.60 4.96 28.31
CA PHE A 32 -4.60 5.43 26.92
C PHE A 32 -5.96 5.16 26.26
N LYS A 33 -6.99 5.85 26.76
CA LYS A 33 -8.38 5.77 26.26
C LYS A 33 -8.61 6.78 25.14
N ILE A 34 -7.85 6.66 24.06
CA ILE A 34 -7.86 7.60 22.94
C ILE A 34 -8.36 6.85 21.71
N SER A 35 -9.53 7.26 21.19
CA SER A 35 -10.15 6.68 20.00
C SER A 35 -10.34 5.14 20.05
N GLY A 36 -10.57 4.50 18.90
CA GLY A 36 -10.82 3.06 18.76
C GLY A 36 -9.78 2.31 17.93
N GLU A 37 -8.80 2.97 17.31
CA GLU A 37 -7.81 2.30 16.47
C GLU A 37 -6.86 1.46 17.31
N ARG A 38 -6.95 0.14 17.17
CA ARG A 38 -6.02 -0.82 17.77
C ARG A 38 -4.74 -0.93 16.96
N MET A 39 -3.68 -1.43 17.59
CA MET A 39 -2.46 -1.78 16.88
C MET A 39 -2.77 -2.75 15.72
N PRO A 40 -2.21 -2.54 14.53
CA PRO A 40 -2.43 -3.43 13.39
C PRO A 40 -2.02 -4.87 13.72
N VAL A 41 -2.88 -5.84 13.39
CA VAL A 41 -2.62 -7.28 13.62
C VAL A 41 -1.31 -7.72 12.96
N ALA A 42 -1.01 -7.23 11.76
CA ALA A 42 0.26 -7.51 11.07
C ALA A 42 1.50 -7.10 11.91
N LEU A 43 1.42 -6.01 12.67
CA LEU A 43 2.49 -5.57 13.58
C LEU A 43 2.60 -6.52 14.79
N ILE A 44 1.48 -6.97 15.34
CA ILE A 44 1.46 -7.95 16.45
C ILE A 44 2.11 -9.26 16.02
N HIS A 45 1.73 -9.78 14.85
CA HIS A 45 2.32 -11.00 14.31
C HIS A 45 3.81 -10.83 13.96
N ALA A 46 4.23 -9.63 13.55
CA ALA A 46 5.65 -9.31 13.36
C ALA A 46 6.42 -9.28 14.68
N LEU A 47 5.85 -8.68 15.74
CA LEU A 47 6.44 -8.73 17.09
C LEU A 47 6.59 -10.16 17.57
N ALA A 48 5.56 -11.02 17.39
CA ALA A 48 5.64 -12.43 17.75
C ALA A 48 6.77 -13.16 16.98
N ARG A 49 6.94 -12.91 15.68
CA ARG A 49 8.09 -13.43 14.89
C ARG A 49 9.43 -12.98 15.47
N VAL A 50 9.55 -11.71 15.86
CA VAL A 50 10.78 -11.19 16.50
C VAL A 50 11.05 -11.90 17.82
N LYS A 51 10.03 -12.09 18.68
CA LYS A 51 10.18 -12.81 19.96
C LYS A 51 10.53 -14.27 19.77
N ARG A 52 9.91 -14.93 18.80
CA ARG A 52 10.22 -16.31 18.41
C ARG A 52 11.69 -16.46 18.01
N ALA A 53 12.17 -15.61 17.11
CA ALA A 53 13.56 -15.62 16.65
C ALA A 53 14.54 -15.29 17.78
N ALA A 54 14.22 -14.30 18.62
CA ALA A 54 15.02 -13.94 19.79
C ALA A 54 15.13 -15.08 20.81
N ALA A 55 14.03 -15.78 21.10
CA ALA A 55 14.04 -16.93 22.02
C ALA A 55 14.92 -18.06 21.50
N LYS A 56 14.80 -18.39 20.20
CA LYS A 56 15.67 -19.38 19.55
C LYS A 56 17.14 -18.97 19.62
N VAL A 57 17.48 -17.75 19.24
CA VAL A 57 18.88 -17.30 19.24
C VAL A 57 19.45 -17.21 20.64
N ASN A 58 18.69 -16.75 21.63
CA ASN A 58 19.13 -16.76 23.03
C ASN A 58 19.37 -18.18 23.53
N HIS A 59 18.58 -19.17 23.11
CA HIS A 59 18.84 -20.57 23.40
C HIS A 59 20.12 -21.08 22.73
N ASP A 60 20.29 -20.82 21.43
CA ASP A 60 21.48 -21.22 20.66
C ASP A 60 22.78 -20.57 21.22
N LEU A 61 22.65 -19.42 21.91
CA LEU A 61 23.74 -18.72 22.61
C LEU A 61 23.92 -19.15 24.07
N GLY A 62 23.11 -20.09 24.58
CA GLY A 62 23.16 -20.57 25.97
C GLY A 62 22.62 -19.58 27.02
N LEU A 63 21.91 -18.54 26.59
CA LEU A 63 21.36 -17.49 27.46
C LEU A 63 19.94 -17.78 27.95
N LEU A 64 19.23 -18.70 27.30
CA LEU A 64 17.88 -19.13 27.65
C LEU A 64 17.81 -20.66 27.73
N ASN A 65 17.24 -21.17 28.82
CA ASN A 65 17.11 -22.62 29.04
C ASN A 65 16.16 -23.24 27.99
N ALA A 66 16.38 -24.52 27.68
CA ALA A 66 15.67 -25.22 26.60
C ALA A 66 14.15 -25.25 26.79
N ALA A 67 13.66 -25.47 28.01
CA ALA A 67 12.22 -25.57 28.29
C ALA A 67 11.51 -24.22 28.06
N SER A 68 12.06 -23.13 28.60
CA SER A 68 11.51 -21.78 28.38
C SER A 68 11.61 -21.37 26.91
N ALA A 69 12.72 -21.66 26.23
CA ALA A 69 12.88 -21.33 24.82
C ALA A 69 11.86 -22.04 23.93
N ALA A 70 11.68 -23.35 24.10
CA ALA A 70 10.70 -24.13 23.36
C ALA A 70 9.27 -23.62 23.59
N ALA A 71 8.91 -23.34 24.85
CA ALA A 71 7.58 -22.84 25.20
C ALA A 71 7.29 -21.42 24.67
N ILE A 72 8.28 -20.53 24.67
CA ILE A 72 8.14 -19.19 24.08
C ILE A 72 7.98 -19.29 22.56
N ILE A 73 8.74 -20.17 21.91
CA ILE A 73 8.62 -20.39 20.45
C ILE A 73 7.23 -20.91 20.10
N GLU A 74 6.73 -21.91 20.85
CA GLU A 74 5.38 -22.47 20.64
C GLU A 74 4.29 -21.41 20.87
N ALA A 75 4.35 -20.66 21.97
CA ALA A 75 3.41 -19.56 22.23
C ALA A 75 3.44 -18.48 21.14
N ALA A 76 4.63 -18.16 20.62
CA ALA A 76 4.77 -17.20 19.53
C ALA A 76 4.20 -17.74 18.22
N ASP A 77 4.38 -19.03 17.93
CA ASP A 77 3.79 -19.70 16.77
C ASP A 77 2.26 -19.68 16.83
N GLU A 78 1.65 -19.86 18.01
CA GLU A 78 0.19 -19.73 18.18
C GLU A 78 -0.30 -18.29 17.91
N VAL A 79 0.43 -17.27 18.34
CA VAL A 79 0.12 -15.86 18.04
C VAL A 79 0.26 -15.58 16.55
N ILE A 80 1.33 -16.08 15.91
CA ILE A 80 1.57 -15.91 14.47
C ILE A 80 0.47 -16.58 13.63
N ALA A 81 -0.11 -17.68 14.12
CA ALA A 81 -1.24 -18.36 13.50
C ALA A 81 -2.60 -17.63 13.66
N GLY A 82 -2.65 -16.53 14.43
CA GLY A 82 -3.86 -15.75 14.66
C GLY A 82 -4.77 -16.27 15.78
N ASN A 83 -4.30 -17.23 16.60
CA ASN A 83 -5.14 -17.86 17.63
C ASN A 83 -5.51 -16.92 18.79
N PHE A 84 -4.80 -15.79 18.93
CA PHE A 84 -4.89 -14.90 20.10
C PHE A 84 -4.95 -13.41 19.74
N ASP A 85 -5.46 -13.07 18.56
CA ASP A 85 -5.52 -11.67 18.10
C ASP A 85 -6.35 -10.76 19.04
N ASP A 86 -7.29 -11.34 19.79
CA ASP A 86 -8.09 -10.65 20.80
C ASP A 86 -7.33 -10.31 22.10
N GLN A 87 -6.11 -10.84 22.28
CA GLN A 87 -5.26 -10.63 23.46
C GLN A 87 -4.38 -9.39 23.37
N PHE A 88 -4.55 -8.59 22.30
CA PHE A 88 -3.78 -7.38 22.04
C PHE A 88 -4.69 -6.15 21.96
N PRO A 89 -5.24 -5.69 23.10
CA PRO A 89 -6.31 -4.68 23.11
C PRO A 89 -5.81 -3.23 22.94
N LEU A 90 -4.50 -3.02 22.89
CA LEU A 90 -3.91 -1.68 22.96
C LEU A 90 -4.12 -0.85 21.70
N VAL A 91 -4.37 0.43 21.91
CA VAL A 91 -4.59 1.42 20.84
C VAL A 91 -3.27 1.87 20.19
N VAL A 92 -3.36 2.41 18.99
CA VAL A 92 -2.23 3.07 18.29
C VAL A 92 -1.70 4.24 19.13
N TRP A 93 -2.60 4.99 19.75
CA TRP A 93 -2.36 6.23 20.48
C TRP A 93 -1.86 5.97 21.90
N GLN A 94 -0.65 5.44 21.97
CA GLN A 94 -0.02 5.00 23.21
C GLN A 94 1.37 5.64 23.37
N THR A 95 2.25 5.07 24.20
CA THR A 95 3.65 5.49 24.26
C THR A 95 4.31 5.47 22.88
N GLY A 96 5.02 6.55 22.55
CA GLY A 96 5.57 6.80 21.24
C GLY A 96 6.67 5.84 20.77
N SER A 97 7.31 5.12 21.70
CA SER A 97 8.28 4.07 21.40
C SER A 97 7.64 2.72 21.07
N GLY A 98 6.33 2.56 21.34
CA GLY A 98 5.66 1.27 21.25
C GLY A 98 5.93 0.31 22.42
N THR A 99 6.54 0.78 23.52
CA THR A 99 6.85 -0.02 24.71
C THR A 99 5.68 -0.81 25.25
N GLN A 100 4.47 -0.23 25.29
CA GLN A 100 3.30 -0.90 25.84
C GLN A 100 2.88 -2.10 24.98
N THR A 101 2.94 -1.99 23.66
CA THR A 101 2.69 -3.14 22.76
C THR A 101 3.80 -4.18 22.84
N ASN A 102 5.08 -3.77 22.95
CA ASN A 102 6.16 -4.73 23.20
C ASN A 102 5.92 -5.52 24.49
N MET A 103 5.55 -4.83 25.57
CA MET A 103 5.21 -5.48 26.84
C MET A 103 3.94 -6.32 26.77
N ASN A 104 2.93 -5.91 25.99
CA ASN A 104 1.74 -6.72 25.76
C ASN A 104 2.08 -8.06 25.11
N VAL A 105 2.94 -8.07 24.09
CA VAL A 105 3.43 -9.32 23.49
C VAL A 105 4.27 -10.10 24.51
N ASN A 106 5.15 -9.46 25.25
CA ASN A 106 5.95 -10.15 26.28
C ASN A 106 5.07 -10.83 27.35
N GLU A 107 4.03 -10.15 27.84
CA GLU A 107 3.12 -10.67 28.86
C GLU A 107 2.26 -11.82 28.33
N VAL A 108 1.69 -11.67 27.12
CA VAL A 108 0.90 -12.74 26.48
C VAL A 108 1.75 -13.98 26.27
N LEU A 109 2.95 -13.83 25.69
CA LEU A 109 3.85 -14.96 25.47
C LEU A 109 4.36 -15.58 26.78
N ALA A 110 4.66 -14.78 27.79
CA ALA A 110 5.13 -15.28 29.08
C ALA A 110 4.06 -16.12 29.80
N ASN A 111 2.83 -15.62 29.84
CA ASN A 111 1.71 -16.34 30.44
C ASN A 111 1.40 -17.62 29.64
N ARG A 112 1.34 -17.53 28.31
CA ARG A 112 1.06 -18.70 27.47
C ARG A 112 2.17 -19.75 27.53
N ALA A 113 3.44 -19.34 27.44
CA ALA A 113 4.59 -20.24 27.59
C ALA A 113 4.62 -20.90 28.98
N SER A 114 4.23 -20.16 30.03
CA SER A 114 4.13 -20.72 31.39
C SER A 114 3.09 -21.83 31.47
N GLU A 115 1.91 -21.66 30.87
CA GLU A 115 0.88 -22.70 30.81
C GLU A 115 1.40 -23.97 30.10
N ILE A 116 2.13 -23.81 28.99
CA ILE A 116 2.70 -24.92 28.20
C ILE A 116 3.63 -25.80 29.06
N ILE A 117 4.41 -25.20 29.96
CA ILE A 117 5.32 -25.92 30.87
C ILE A 117 4.72 -26.19 32.27
N GLY A 118 3.38 -26.21 32.35
CA GLY A 118 2.63 -26.56 33.55
C GLY A 118 2.77 -25.55 34.71
N GLY A 119 3.00 -24.29 34.39
CA GLY A 119 2.81 -23.14 35.29
C GLY A 119 1.41 -22.53 35.14
N GLY A 120 1.19 -21.40 35.82
CA GLY A 120 -0.03 -20.59 35.68
C GLY A 120 0.24 -19.23 35.03
N ARG A 121 -0.73 -18.31 35.18
CA ARG A 121 -0.60 -16.90 34.76
C ARG A 121 -0.25 -16.02 35.96
N GLY A 122 0.23 -14.81 35.71
CA GLY A 122 0.51 -13.83 36.76
C GLY A 122 1.56 -14.32 37.74
N ALA A 123 1.23 -14.42 39.03
CA ALA A 123 2.16 -14.84 40.07
C ALA A 123 2.65 -16.30 39.90
N ASP A 124 1.86 -17.16 39.26
CA ASP A 124 2.19 -18.59 39.06
C ASP A 124 2.99 -18.83 37.77
N ARG A 125 3.40 -17.77 37.06
CA ARG A 125 4.16 -17.87 35.82
C ARG A 125 5.54 -18.47 36.04
N LYS A 126 5.98 -19.32 35.11
CA LYS A 126 7.34 -19.91 35.09
C LYS A 126 8.27 -19.25 34.08
N VAL A 127 7.72 -18.47 33.15
CA VAL A 127 8.44 -17.68 32.16
C VAL A 127 8.25 -16.21 32.48
N HIS A 128 9.34 -15.46 32.58
CA HIS A 128 9.29 -14.04 32.91
C HIS A 128 9.19 -13.16 31.64
N PRO A 129 8.26 -12.19 31.56
CA PRO A 129 8.09 -11.34 30.37
C PRO A 129 9.33 -10.49 30.06
N ASN A 130 9.99 -9.93 31.08
CA ASN A 130 11.24 -9.17 30.87
C ASN A 130 12.46 -10.08 30.77
N ASP A 131 12.73 -10.85 31.83
CA ASP A 131 13.97 -11.61 31.92
C ASP A 131 14.08 -12.71 30.86
N ASP A 132 12.99 -13.36 30.43
CA ASP A 132 13.05 -14.45 29.45
C ASP A 132 12.58 -14.03 28.06
N VAL A 133 11.33 -13.56 27.93
CA VAL A 133 10.75 -13.21 26.60
C VAL A 133 11.45 -11.99 25.99
N ASN A 134 11.81 -11.01 26.81
CA ASN A 134 12.50 -9.79 26.41
C ASN A 134 14.02 -9.82 26.71
N LYS A 135 14.61 -11.01 26.90
CA LYS A 135 16.05 -11.15 27.19
C LYS A 135 16.90 -10.57 26.05
N GLY A 136 17.85 -9.70 26.41
CA GLY A 136 18.76 -9.05 25.46
C GLY A 136 18.10 -8.03 24.52
N GLN A 137 16.89 -7.57 24.85
CA GLN A 137 16.06 -6.72 23.99
C GLN A 137 15.62 -5.45 24.72
N SER A 138 15.29 -4.41 23.95
CA SER A 138 14.60 -3.22 24.41
C SER A 138 13.34 -3.00 23.59
N SER A 139 12.35 -2.30 24.13
CA SER A 139 11.24 -1.83 23.27
C SER A 139 11.75 -0.95 22.14
N ASN A 140 12.82 -0.18 22.40
CA ASN A 140 13.37 0.79 21.47
C ASN A 140 13.91 0.13 20.20
N ASP A 141 14.47 -1.08 20.28
CA ASP A 141 14.99 -1.81 19.12
C ASP A 141 14.05 -2.92 18.62
N VAL A 142 13.21 -3.50 19.48
CA VAL A 142 12.21 -4.51 19.08
C VAL A 142 11.07 -3.90 18.27
N PHE A 143 10.49 -2.79 18.72
CA PHE A 143 9.34 -2.20 18.04
C PHE A 143 9.67 -1.75 16.60
N PRO A 144 10.75 -0.99 16.32
CA PRO A 144 11.14 -0.68 14.94
C PRO A 144 11.52 -1.92 14.12
N THR A 145 12.13 -2.95 14.72
CA THR A 145 12.34 -4.23 14.03
C THR A 145 11.01 -4.83 13.58
N ALA A 146 10.00 -4.88 14.44
CA ALA A 146 8.69 -5.40 14.07
C ALA A 146 7.96 -4.52 13.05
N MET A 147 8.13 -3.19 13.10
CA MET A 147 7.62 -2.27 12.07
C MET A 147 8.17 -2.64 10.69
N HIS A 148 9.48 -2.86 10.60
CA HIS A 148 10.15 -3.22 9.36
C HIS A 148 9.76 -4.63 8.89
N VAL A 149 9.70 -5.61 9.79
CA VAL A 149 9.24 -6.98 9.46
C VAL A 149 7.81 -6.96 8.91
N ALA A 150 6.89 -6.25 9.56
CA ALA A 150 5.51 -6.10 9.07
C ALA A 150 5.47 -5.38 7.72
N ALA A 151 6.21 -4.28 7.56
CA ALA A 151 6.25 -3.51 6.33
C ALA A 151 6.75 -4.34 5.14
N VAL A 152 7.91 -5.01 5.26
CA VAL A 152 8.44 -5.85 4.17
C VAL A 152 7.48 -6.98 3.84
N GLN A 153 6.89 -7.64 4.85
CA GLN A 153 5.96 -8.73 4.63
C GLN A 153 4.71 -8.26 3.86
N GLU A 154 4.05 -7.18 4.28
CA GLU A 154 2.87 -6.65 3.61
C GLU A 154 3.18 -6.11 2.21
N LEU A 155 4.35 -5.47 2.01
CA LEU A 155 4.78 -5.04 0.68
C LEU A 155 4.94 -6.22 -0.28
N GLN A 156 5.59 -7.29 0.18
CA GLN A 156 5.93 -8.46 -0.66
C GLN A 156 4.74 -9.39 -0.90
N GLN A 157 3.89 -9.59 0.12
CA GLN A 157 2.82 -10.58 0.08
C GLN A 157 1.48 -10.00 -0.37
N CYS A 158 1.24 -8.71 -0.15
CA CYS A 158 -0.03 -8.06 -0.47
C CYS A 158 0.13 -7.06 -1.62
N LEU A 159 0.99 -6.05 -1.46
CA LEU A 159 1.03 -4.92 -2.40
C LEU A 159 1.63 -5.28 -3.75
N ILE A 160 2.84 -5.86 -3.78
CA ILE A 160 3.53 -6.20 -5.03
C ILE A 160 2.68 -7.13 -5.90
N PRO A 161 2.07 -8.21 -5.38
CA PRO A 161 1.15 -9.04 -6.16
C PRO A 161 -0.07 -8.28 -6.69
N ALA A 162 -0.66 -7.39 -5.89
CA ALA A 162 -1.80 -6.57 -6.33
C ALA A 162 -1.44 -5.61 -7.48
N ILE A 163 -0.25 -4.99 -7.44
CA ILE A 163 0.25 -4.17 -8.56
C ILE A 163 0.42 -5.04 -9.80
N GLN A 164 1.06 -6.21 -9.67
CA GLN A 164 1.30 -7.13 -10.77
C GLN A 164 0.01 -7.63 -11.41
N LEU A 165 -1.00 -7.95 -10.60
CA LEU A 165 -2.33 -8.37 -11.05
C LEU A 165 -2.99 -7.30 -11.92
N LEU A 166 -3.17 -6.09 -11.38
CA LEU A 166 -3.82 -5.01 -12.11
C LEU A 166 -3.02 -4.61 -13.36
N ARG A 167 -1.69 -4.55 -13.25
CA ARG A 167 -0.80 -4.30 -14.38
C ARG A 167 -0.98 -5.34 -15.47
N GLY A 168 -1.04 -6.63 -15.12
CA GLY A 168 -1.24 -7.72 -16.07
C GLY A 168 -2.56 -7.58 -16.84
N THR A 169 -3.65 -7.28 -16.13
CA THR A 169 -4.96 -7.04 -16.74
C THR A 169 -4.95 -5.84 -17.68
N LEU A 170 -4.40 -4.70 -17.26
CA LEU A 170 -4.33 -3.52 -18.11
C LEU A 170 -3.41 -3.71 -19.33
N ALA A 171 -2.35 -4.51 -19.20
CA ALA A 171 -1.49 -4.87 -20.32
C ALA A 171 -2.23 -5.75 -21.35
N ALA A 172 -3.02 -6.72 -20.90
CA ALA A 172 -3.87 -7.51 -21.78
C ALA A 172 -4.91 -6.64 -22.50
N LYS A 173 -5.52 -5.67 -21.80
CA LYS A 173 -6.43 -4.68 -22.41
C LYS A 173 -5.70 -3.80 -23.43
N ALA A 174 -4.51 -3.31 -23.11
CA ALA A 174 -3.71 -2.51 -24.05
C ALA A 174 -3.47 -3.27 -25.37
N GLN A 175 -3.16 -4.55 -25.29
CA GLN A 175 -2.94 -5.40 -26.47
C GLN A 175 -4.24 -5.67 -27.23
N ALA A 176 -5.35 -5.95 -26.52
CA ALA A 176 -6.67 -6.13 -27.14
C ALA A 176 -7.17 -4.86 -27.85
N PHE A 177 -6.74 -3.69 -27.39
CA PHE A 177 -7.16 -2.39 -27.92
C PHE A 177 -6.15 -1.75 -28.89
N GLU A 178 -5.12 -2.48 -29.32
CA GLU A 178 -4.00 -1.95 -30.10
C GLU A 178 -4.44 -1.39 -31.48
N ALA A 179 -5.50 -1.96 -32.07
CA ALA A 179 -6.01 -1.55 -33.37
C ALA A 179 -7.11 -0.48 -33.32
N ILE A 180 -7.61 -0.13 -32.12
CA ILE A 180 -8.75 0.78 -31.96
C ILE A 180 -8.22 2.21 -31.94
N VAL A 181 -8.43 2.97 -33.02
CA VAL A 181 -8.03 4.38 -33.11
C VAL A 181 -9.09 5.25 -32.45
N LYS A 182 -8.67 6.10 -31.51
CA LYS A 182 -9.53 7.02 -30.76
C LYS A 182 -8.97 8.43 -30.78
N ILE A 183 -9.82 9.41 -30.43
CA ILE A 183 -9.40 10.81 -30.39
C ILE A 183 -8.62 11.06 -29.11
N GLY A 184 -7.44 11.67 -29.24
CA GLY A 184 -6.69 12.15 -28.10
C GLY A 184 -7.39 13.33 -27.46
N ARG A 185 -7.15 13.54 -26.16
CA ARG A 185 -7.59 14.75 -25.46
C ARG A 185 -6.45 15.34 -24.67
N THR A 186 -6.12 16.60 -24.95
CA THR A 186 -5.20 17.41 -24.15
C THR A 186 -5.94 18.66 -23.69
N HIS A 187 -5.79 19.03 -22.42
CA HIS A 187 -6.60 20.10 -21.81
C HIS A 187 -8.12 19.87 -21.91
N LEU A 188 -8.54 18.59 -21.99
CA LEU A 188 -9.93 18.15 -22.25
C LEU A 188 -10.50 18.56 -23.62
N GLN A 189 -9.69 19.15 -24.51
CA GLN A 189 -10.05 19.46 -25.89
C GLN A 189 -9.67 18.30 -26.80
N ASP A 190 -10.37 18.19 -27.94
CA ASP A 190 -9.98 17.30 -29.02
C ASP A 190 -8.52 17.54 -29.42
N ALA A 191 -7.78 16.46 -29.66
CA ALA A 191 -6.39 16.48 -30.12
C ALA A 191 -6.19 15.49 -31.28
N THR A 192 -4.95 15.13 -31.59
CA THR A 192 -4.67 14.14 -32.65
C THR A 192 -5.03 12.71 -32.23
N PRO A 193 -5.23 11.79 -33.19
CA PRO A 193 -5.51 10.40 -32.90
C PRO A 193 -4.38 9.68 -32.16
N LEU A 194 -4.74 8.67 -31.37
CA LEU A 194 -3.88 7.61 -30.83
C LEU A 194 -4.70 6.31 -30.78
N THR A 195 -4.05 5.16 -30.58
CA THR A 195 -4.82 3.94 -30.30
C THR A 195 -5.22 3.86 -28.84
N LEU A 196 -6.36 3.24 -28.55
CA LEU A 196 -6.78 2.94 -27.18
C LEU A 196 -5.76 2.03 -26.49
N GLY A 197 -5.07 1.16 -27.24
CA GLY A 197 -3.92 0.41 -26.75
C GLY A 197 -2.74 1.29 -26.31
N GLN A 198 -2.39 2.34 -27.06
CA GLN A 198 -1.37 3.31 -26.65
C GLN A 198 -1.77 4.05 -25.36
N GLU A 199 -3.04 4.45 -25.23
CA GLU A 199 -3.55 5.08 -24.00
C GLU A 199 -3.38 4.13 -22.80
N PHE A 200 -3.78 2.87 -22.94
CA PHE A 200 -3.64 1.87 -21.89
C PHE A 200 -2.18 1.50 -21.59
N SER A 201 -1.28 1.54 -22.58
CA SER A 201 0.15 1.33 -22.33
C SER A 201 0.75 2.39 -21.40
N GLY A 202 0.19 3.60 -21.38
CA GLY A 202 0.55 4.64 -20.43
C GLY A 202 0.24 4.21 -19.00
N TYR A 203 -0.93 3.61 -18.75
CA TYR A 203 -1.32 3.09 -17.44
C TYR A 203 -0.40 1.95 -16.99
N VAL A 204 -0.08 1.03 -17.91
CA VAL A 204 0.84 -0.09 -17.65
C VAL A 204 2.22 0.43 -17.26
N ALA A 205 2.75 1.41 -17.99
CA ALA A 205 4.04 2.03 -17.66
C ALA A 205 4.04 2.70 -16.28
N GLN A 206 2.94 3.39 -15.91
CA GLN A 206 2.81 3.98 -14.56
C GLN A 206 2.88 2.91 -13.46
N LEU A 207 2.23 1.76 -13.64
CA LEU A 207 2.27 0.65 -12.68
C LEU A 207 3.66 -0.04 -12.65
N ASP A 208 4.30 -0.21 -13.81
CA ASP A 208 5.67 -0.75 -13.90
C ASP A 208 6.67 0.13 -13.15
N HIS A 209 6.55 1.46 -13.27
CA HIS A 209 7.36 2.39 -12.48
C HIS A 209 7.00 2.38 -11.00
N GLY A 210 5.71 2.32 -10.65
CA GLY A 210 5.25 2.17 -9.27
C GLY A 210 5.86 0.94 -8.58
N LEU A 211 5.85 -0.21 -9.26
CA LEU A 211 6.47 -1.45 -8.78
C LEU A 211 7.97 -1.27 -8.54
N LYS A 212 8.70 -0.68 -9.50
CA LYS A 212 10.14 -0.41 -9.37
C LYS A 212 10.46 0.50 -8.18
N HIS A 213 9.66 1.54 -7.95
CA HIS A 213 9.86 2.45 -6.82
C HIS A 213 9.66 1.74 -5.47
N VAL A 214 8.62 0.91 -5.35
CA VAL A 214 8.39 0.11 -4.14
C VAL A 214 9.54 -0.86 -3.90
N GLN A 215 9.99 -1.56 -4.95
CA GLN A 215 11.11 -2.49 -4.86
C GLN A 215 12.43 -1.80 -4.50
N ALA A 216 12.67 -0.59 -5.00
CA ALA A 216 13.86 0.19 -4.70
C ALA A 216 13.93 0.64 -3.23
N ALA A 217 12.79 0.75 -2.54
CA ALA A 217 12.75 1.09 -1.12
C ALA A 217 13.06 -0.12 -0.21
N LEU A 218 12.83 -1.35 -0.67
CA LEU A 218 12.95 -2.57 0.14
C LEU A 218 14.31 -2.77 0.83
N PRO A 219 15.48 -2.50 0.19
CA PRO A 219 16.77 -2.75 0.83
C PRO A 219 16.91 -2.06 2.19
N HIS A 220 16.52 -0.78 2.30
CA HIS A 220 16.60 -0.02 3.55
C HIS A 220 15.53 -0.48 4.56
N VAL A 221 14.34 -0.85 4.11
CA VAL A 221 13.28 -1.38 5.00
C VAL A 221 13.66 -2.77 5.54
N CYS A 222 14.48 -3.55 4.84
CA CYS A 222 14.99 -4.84 5.32
C CYS A 222 16.05 -4.73 6.43
N GLU A 223 16.55 -3.53 6.72
CA GLU A 223 17.52 -3.30 7.80
C GLU A 223 16.81 -3.24 9.16
N LEU A 224 17.26 -4.09 10.10
CA LEU A 224 16.60 -4.28 11.39
C LEU A 224 17.37 -3.63 12.55
N ALA A 225 16.64 -2.91 13.39
CA ALA A 225 17.16 -2.22 14.57
C ALA A 225 17.61 -3.15 15.71
N LEU A 226 17.11 -4.38 15.76
CA LEU A 226 17.33 -5.31 16.89
C LEU A 226 18.82 -5.51 17.19
N GLY A 227 19.15 -5.52 18.48
CA GLY A 227 20.52 -5.54 18.99
C GLY A 227 21.09 -4.15 19.22
N GLY A 228 20.37 -3.07 18.86
CA GLY A 228 20.68 -1.71 19.29
C GLY A 228 20.35 -1.46 20.77
N THR A 229 19.44 -2.24 21.35
CA THR A 229 18.96 -2.16 22.74
C THR A 229 18.39 -0.77 23.08
N ALA A 230 18.82 -0.14 24.17
CA ALA A 230 18.21 1.10 24.66
C ALA A 230 18.46 2.30 23.75
N VAL A 231 19.70 2.50 23.30
CA VAL A 231 20.16 3.73 22.63
C VAL A 231 21.06 3.48 21.40
N GLY A 232 21.22 2.22 20.99
CA GLY A 232 21.99 1.85 19.79
C GLY A 232 23.34 1.19 20.07
N THR A 233 23.80 1.20 21.32
CA THR A 233 25.11 0.65 21.71
C THR A 233 25.16 -0.88 21.82
N GLY A 234 24.01 -1.53 21.92
CA GLY A 234 23.92 -2.98 22.16
C GLY A 234 24.21 -3.40 23.60
N LEU A 235 24.16 -2.47 24.57
CA LEU A 235 24.34 -2.79 25.99
C LEU A 235 23.35 -3.88 26.44
N ASN A 236 23.86 -4.93 27.08
CA ASN A 236 23.12 -6.12 27.53
C ASN A 236 22.62 -7.07 26.42
N ALA A 237 23.00 -6.84 25.16
CA ALA A 237 22.84 -7.84 24.09
C ALA A 237 24.15 -8.62 23.89
N HIS A 238 24.03 -9.90 23.51
CA HIS A 238 25.20 -10.67 23.09
C HIS A 238 25.75 -10.13 21.76
N PRO A 239 27.09 -10.08 21.53
CA PRO A 239 27.67 -9.53 20.31
C PRO A 239 27.13 -10.14 19.00
N GLU A 240 26.76 -11.42 19.04
CA GLU A 240 26.21 -12.13 17.88
C GLU A 240 24.68 -12.07 17.75
N PHE A 241 23.97 -11.51 18.75
CA PHE A 241 22.51 -11.56 18.83
C PHE A 241 21.84 -10.92 17.60
N ALA A 242 22.26 -9.70 17.25
CA ALA A 242 21.67 -8.91 16.18
C ALA A 242 21.71 -9.63 14.81
N VAL A 243 22.89 -10.14 14.45
CA VAL A 243 23.13 -10.83 13.16
C VAL A 243 22.37 -12.16 13.12
N ARG A 244 22.43 -12.94 14.20
CA ARG A 244 21.76 -14.26 14.26
C ARG A 244 20.24 -14.13 14.23
N VAL A 245 19.65 -13.12 14.90
CA VAL A 245 18.20 -12.90 14.85
C VAL A 245 17.73 -12.44 13.47
N ALA A 246 18.46 -11.54 12.80
CA ALA A 246 18.13 -11.14 11.42
C ALA A 246 18.18 -12.34 10.45
N ALA A 247 19.18 -13.22 10.60
CA ALA A 247 19.29 -14.45 9.82
C ALA A 247 18.14 -15.44 10.10
N GLU A 248 17.75 -15.61 11.37
CA GLU A 248 16.61 -16.46 11.74
C GLU A 248 15.28 -15.89 11.22
N LEU A 249 15.06 -14.58 11.31
CA LEU A 249 13.89 -13.93 10.71
C LEU A 249 13.84 -14.12 9.19
N SER A 250 14.98 -13.99 8.51
CA SER A 250 15.09 -14.27 7.08
C SER A 250 14.73 -15.72 6.75
N ARG A 251 15.23 -16.68 7.53
CA ARG A 251 14.92 -18.10 7.38
C ARG A 251 13.42 -18.39 7.58
N LEU A 252 12.80 -17.76 8.58
CA LEU A 252 11.38 -17.96 8.91
C LEU A 252 10.43 -17.37 7.87
N THR A 253 10.81 -16.25 7.27
CA THR A 253 9.92 -15.50 6.38
C THR A 253 10.24 -15.69 4.90
N GLY A 254 11.43 -16.17 4.56
CA GLY A 254 11.96 -16.16 3.20
C GLY A 254 12.32 -14.76 2.69
N LEU A 255 12.34 -13.74 3.56
CA LEU A 255 12.61 -12.34 3.22
C LEU A 255 14.05 -11.96 3.58
N PRO A 256 14.71 -11.04 2.85
CA PRO A 256 16.15 -10.79 2.98
C PRO A 256 16.46 -9.78 4.10
N PHE A 257 16.10 -10.08 5.34
CA PHE A 257 16.37 -9.20 6.48
C PHE A 257 17.86 -9.20 6.87
N VAL A 258 18.38 -8.02 7.18
CA VAL A 258 19.75 -7.84 7.65
C VAL A 258 19.76 -6.97 8.90
N THR A 259 20.81 -7.07 9.71
CA THR A 259 20.96 -6.14 10.84
C THR A 259 21.36 -4.76 10.32
N ALA A 260 20.78 -3.68 10.85
CA ALA A 260 21.10 -2.33 10.37
C ALA A 260 22.59 -2.01 10.60
N PRO A 261 23.32 -1.44 9.63
CA PRO A 261 24.72 -1.12 9.79
C PRO A 261 24.95 -0.03 10.85
N ASN A 262 23.99 0.86 11.03
CA ASN A 262 24.00 1.88 12.09
C ASN A 262 22.76 1.76 12.97
N LYS A 263 22.97 1.36 14.23
CA LYS A 263 21.87 1.20 15.21
C LYS A 263 21.35 2.51 15.78
N PHE A 264 22.12 3.60 15.70
CA PHE A 264 21.67 4.90 16.19
C PHE A 264 20.64 5.49 15.23
N GLU A 265 20.89 5.43 13.93
CA GLU A 265 19.92 5.80 12.88
C GLU A 265 18.63 4.98 13.05
N ALA A 266 18.73 3.65 13.09
CA ALA A 266 17.55 2.78 13.15
C ALA A 266 16.65 2.99 14.39
N LEU A 267 17.13 3.67 15.42
CA LEU A 267 16.37 4.05 16.60
C LEU A 267 15.89 5.51 16.55
N ALA A 268 16.78 6.43 16.19
CA ALA A 268 16.59 7.87 16.22
C ALA A 268 15.74 8.41 15.06
N SER A 269 15.65 7.68 13.95
CA SER A 269 14.87 8.02 12.75
C SER A 269 13.97 6.86 12.32
N ASN A 270 13.17 7.09 11.27
CA ASN A 270 12.40 6.05 10.58
C ASN A 270 12.44 6.29 9.06
N ASP A 271 13.59 6.71 8.54
CA ASP A 271 13.75 7.25 7.17
C ASP A 271 13.43 6.19 6.11
N ALA A 272 13.72 4.92 6.39
CA ALA A 272 13.34 3.79 5.54
C ALA A 272 11.82 3.77 5.27
N LEU A 273 11.00 3.95 6.31
CA LEU A 273 9.54 3.93 6.19
C LEU A 273 8.99 5.22 5.59
N VAL A 274 9.61 6.37 5.87
CA VAL A 274 9.27 7.66 5.22
C VAL A 274 9.51 7.55 3.71
N HIS A 275 10.69 7.08 3.31
CA HIS A 275 11.04 6.89 1.90
C HIS A 275 10.10 5.89 1.20
N ALA A 276 9.88 4.74 1.82
CA ALA A 276 8.98 3.72 1.28
C ALA A 276 7.54 4.25 1.13
N HIS A 277 7.03 5.03 2.08
CA HIS A 277 5.69 5.62 1.96
C HIS A 277 5.62 6.64 0.81
N GLY A 278 6.71 7.38 0.53
CA GLY A 278 6.80 8.25 -0.64
C GLY A 278 6.60 7.51 -1.97
N ALA A 279 7.02 6.25 -2.05
CA ALA A 279 6.74 5.37 -3.19
C ALA A 279 5.25 4.99 -3.25
N LEU A 280 4.62 4.68 -2.11
CA LEU A 280 3.17 4.41 -2.02
C LEU A 280 2.33 5.62 -2.45
N LYS A 281 2.70 6.83 -2.02
CA LYS A 281 2.05 8.08 -2.45
C LYS A 281 2.18 8.30 -3.96
N THR A 282 3.33 7.97 -4.55
CA THR A 282 3.53 8.06 -6.01
C THR A 282 2.66 7.06 -6.76
N LEU A 283 2.52 5.83 -6.24
CA LEU A 283 1.61 4.83 -6.77
C LEU A 283 0.15 5.29 -6.68
N ALA A 284 -0.27 5.87 -5.54
CA ALA A 284 -1.60 6.44 -5.36
C ALA A 284 -1.90 7.57 -6.37
N ALA A 285 -0.94 8.45 -6.66
CA ALA A 285 -1.10 9.47 -7.70
C ALA A 285 -1.33 8.87 -9.10
N SER A 286 -0.64 7.77 -9.41
CA SER A 286 -0.82 7.05 -10.68
C SER A 286 -2.19 6.37 -10.76
N LEU A 287 -2.59 5.66 -9.70
CA LEU A 287 -3.90 5.00 -9.61
C LEU A 287 -5.06 6.01 -9.66
N MET A 288 -4.91 7.17 -9.03
CA MET A 288 -5.87 8.28 -9.12
C MET A 288 -6.09 8.69 -10.58
N LYS A 289 -5.01 8.87 -11.37
CA LYS A 289 -5.10 9.21 -12.80
C LYS A 289 -5.80 8.11 -13.58
N ILE A 290 -5.39 6.85 -13.40
CA ILE A 290 -5.97 5.69 -14.10
C ILE A 290 -7.47 5.58 -13.81
N ALA A 291 -7.88 5.59 -12.54
CA ALA A 291 -9.29 5.48 -12.16
C ALA A 291 -10.13 6.66 -12.68
N ASN A 292 -9.56 7.86 -12.71
CA ASN A 292 -10.19 9.05 -13.28
C ASN A 292 -10.42 8.90 -14.79
N ASP A 293 -9.41 8.51 -15.54
CA ASP A 293 -9.55 8.31 -16.99
C ASP A 293 -10.63 7.27 -17.28
N ILE A 294 -10.61 6.12 -16.60
CA ILE A 294 -11.61 5.06 -16.81
C ILE A 294 -13.04 5.58 -16.56
N ARG A 295 -13.29 6.31 -15.45
CA ARG A 295 -14.64 6.83 -15.17
C ARG A 295 -15.07 7.94 -16.13
N TRP A 296 -14.14 8.75 -16.63
CA TRP A 296 -14.45 9.79 -17.62
C TRP A 296 -14.75 9.18 -18.98
N LEU A 297 -13.93 8.23 -19.44
CA LEU A 297 -14.15 7.52 -20.70
C LEU A 297 -15.44 6.69 -20.69
N ALA A 298 -15.86 6.21 -19.52
CA ALA A 298 -17.13 5.51 -19.32
C ALA A 298 -18.33 6.44 -19.01
N SER A 299 -18.14 7.75 -18.95
CA SER A 299 -19.23 8.69 -18.64
C SER A 299 -20.33 8.66 -19.70
N GLY A 300 -21.59 8.54 -19.29
CA GLY A 300 -22.70 8.36 -20.23
C GLY A 300 -24.00 7.90 -19.55
N PRO A 301 -24.84 7.09 -20.23
CA PRO A 301 -24.56 6.40 -21.50
C PRO A 301 -24.75 7.26 -22.75
N ARG A 302 -25.36 8.44 -22.65
CA ARG A 302 -25.69 9.30 -23.82
C ARG A 302 -25.12 10.71 -23.77
N CYS A 303 -24.94 11.26 -22.58
CA CYS A 303 -24.60 12.69 -22.39
C CYS A 303 -23.15 12.91 -21.94
N GLY A 304 -22.26 11.95 -22.20
CA GLY A 304 -20.85 11.99 -21.81
C GLY A 304 -19.91 11.61 -22.95
N ILE A 305 -18.71 11.16 -22.59
CA ILE A 305 -17.71 10.68 -23.56
C ILE A 305 -18.15 9.32 -24.13
N GLY A 306 -18.33 8.32 -23.26
CA GLY A 306 -18.90 7.01 -23.60
C GLY A 306 -18.04 6.14 -24.53
N GLU A 307 -16.72 6.34 -24.52
CA GLU A 307 -15.76 5.54 -25.30
C GLU A 307 -15.52 4.15 -24.67
N LEU A 308 -15.70 4.01 -23.36
CA LEU A 308 -15.62 2.73 -22.66
C LEU A 308 -16.97 2.31 -22.07
N ARG A 309 -17.14 0.99 -21.93
CA ARG A 309 -18.15 0.36 -21.07
C ARG A 309 -17.41 -0.35 -19.94
N ILE A 310 -18.00 -0.29 -18.75
CA ILE A 310 -17.49 -0.94 -17.54
C ILE A 310 -18.57 -1.86 -16.96
N PRO A 311 -18.21 -2.89 -16.19
CA PRO A 311 -19.16 -3.80 -15.56
C PRO A 311 -20.19 -3.10 -14.67
N GLU A 312 -21.42 -3.63 -14.66
CA GLU A 312 -22.53 -3.16 -13.84
C GLU A 312 -22.66 -4.08 -12.60
N ASN A 313 -22.06 -3.69 -11.48
CA ASN A 313 -22.00 -4.56 -10.29
C ASN A 313 -23.18 -4.35 -9.32
N GLU A 314 -23.75 -3.15 -9.28
CA GLU A 314 -24.88 -2.82 -8.41
C GLU A 314 -25.81 -1.76 -9.04
N PRO A 315 -27.08 -1.66 -8.59
CA PRO A 315 -27.97 -0.58 -8.99
C PRO A 315 -27.39 0.79 -8.59
N GLY A 316 -27.08 1.64 -9.59
CA GLY A 316 -26.40 2.93 -9.37
C GLY A 316 -27.30 4.05 -8.85
N SER A 317 -28.60 3.81 -8.66
CA SER A 317 -29.51 4.79 -8.07
C SER A 317 -30.77 4.14 -7.52
N SER A 318 -31.23 4.64 -6.37
CA SER A 318 -32.52 4.27 -5.78
C SER A 318 -33.74 4.80 -6.57
N ILE A 319 -33.56 5.81 -7.44
CA ILE A 319 -34.66 6.49 -8.16
C ILE A 319 -34.56 6.38 -9.69
N MET A 320 -33.38 6.10 -10.25
CA MET A 320 -33.16 5.97 -11.69
C MET A 320 -32.86 4.51 -12.07
N PRO A 321 -33.88 3.71 -12.43
CA PRO A 321 -33.67 2.35 -12.92
C PRO A 321 -32.73 2.33 -14.14
N GLY A 322 -31.77 1.41 -14.15
CA GLY A 322 -30.79 1.25 -15.23
C GLY A 322 -29.60 2.24 -15.20
N LYS A 323 -29.50 3.12 -14.20
CA LYS A 323 -28.27 3.93 -13.99
C LYS A 323 -27.18 3.07 -13.35
N VAL A 324 -25.98 3.12 -13.93
CA VAL A 324 -24.77 2.46 -13.40
C VAL A 324 -23.69 3.51 -13.15
N ASN A 325 -23.06 3.44 -11.98
CA ASN A 325 -21.99 4.35 -11.59
C ASN A 325 -20.63 3.63 -11.63
N PRO A 326 -19.53 4.36 -11.86
CA PRO A 326 -18.18 3.82 -11.82
C PRO A 326 -17.67 3.69 -10.35
N THR A 327 -18.39 2.95 -9.51
CA THR A 327 -18.16 2.87 -8.06
C THR A 327 -16.77 2.35 -7.68
N GLN A 328 -16.22 1.42 -8.46
CA GLN A 328 -14.84 0.94 -8.27
C GLN A 328 -13.80 2.05 -8.51
N SER A 329 -14.02 2.92 -9.51
CA SER A 329 -13.18 4.11 -9.69
C SER A 329 -13.35 5.08 -8.52
N GLU A 330 -14.57 5.28 -8.03
CA GLU A 330 -14.84 6.14 -6.88
C GLU A 330 -14.10 5.66 -5.63
N ALA A 331 -14.22 4.37 -5.29
CA ALA A 331 -13.52 3.75 -4.18
C ALA A 331 -11.99 3.89 -4.30
N MET A 332 -11.42 3.58 -5.47
CA MET A 332 -9.99 3.77 -5.75
C MET A 332 -9.56 5.22 -5.51
N THR A 333 -10.33 6.21 -5.99
CA THR A 333 -9.97 7.62 -5.79
C THR A 333 -10.02 8.05 -4.32
N MET A 334 -11.00 7.58 -3.53
CA MET A 334 -11.04 7.84 -2.09
C MET A 334 -9.84 7.22 -1.35
N VAL A 335 -9.47 5.99 -1.70
CA VAL A 335 -8.27 5.33 -1.18
C VAL A 335 -7.01 6.13 -1.51
N CYS A 336 -6.87 6.61 -2.74
CA CYS A 336 -5.73 7.42 -3.14
C CYS A 336 -5.62 8.72 -2.32
N CYS A 337 -6.75 9.39 -2.05
CA CYS A 337 -6.78 10.56 -1.15
C CYS A 337 -6.34 10.19 0.28
N GLN A 338 -6.82 9.07 0.82
CA GLN A 338 -6.43 8.62 2.16
C GLN A 338 -4.93 8.34 2.25
N VAL A 339 -4.35 7.66 1.26
CA VAL A 339 -2.90 7.39 1.20
C VAL A 339 -2.08 8.68 1.16
N MET A 340 -2.53 9.69 0.41
CA MET A 340 -1.86 11.00 0.38
C MET A 340 -1.96 11.72 1.73
N GLY A 341 -3.09 11.58 2.45
CA GLY A 341 -3.22 12.10 3.82
C GLY A 341 -2.30 11.37 4.81
N ASN A 342 -2.24 10.05 4.72
CA ASN A 342 -1.35 9.21 5.52
C ASN A 342 0.12 9.57 5.30
N ASP A 343 0.49 9.91 4.06
CA ASP A 343 1.85 10.34 3.72
C ASP A 343 2.28 11.59 4.50
N VAL A 344 1.39 12.56 4.66
CA VAL A 344 1.67 13.75 5.49
C VAL A 344 1.93 13.34 6.93
N ALA A 345 1.10 12.46 7.51
CA ALA A 345 1.28 11.99 8.88
C ALA A 345 2.60 11.22 9.08
N VAL A 346 2.99 10.38 8.11
CA VAL A 346 4.26 9.64 8.12
C VAL A 346 5.45 10.59 8.04
N ASN A 347 5.43 11.58 7.14
CA ASN A 347 6.49 12.58 7.01
C ASN A 347 6.65 13.41 8.29
N MET A 348 5.53 13.87 8.87
CA MET A 348 5.55 14.58 10.15
C MET A 348 6.09 13.70 11.27
N GLY A 349 5.67 12.43 11.35
CA GLY A 349 6.18 11.48 12.33
C GLY A 349 7.69 11.24 12.17
N GLY A 350 8.18 11.09 10.94
CA GLY A 350 9.60 10.91 10.64
C GLY A 350 10.47 12.10 11.07
N ALA A 351 9.97 13.33 10.86
CA ALA A 351 10.71 14.56 11.15
C ALA A 351 10.83 14.91 12.65
N LEU A 352 10.06 14.23 13.53
CA LEU A 352 9.97 14.55 14.97
C LEU A 352 10.88 13.67 15.85
N GLY A 353 12.01 13.19 15.31
CA GLY A 353 13.03 12.50 16.10
C GLY A 353 13.76 13.44 17.07
N ASN A 354 14.08 12.98 18.28
CA ASN A 354 14.88 13.72 19.24
C ASN A 354 15.98 12.83 19.84
N PHE A 355 17.24 13.24 19.65
CA PHE A 355 18.41 12.53 20.14
C PHE A 355 18.38 11.04 19.73
N GLU A 356 18.49 10.10 20.68
CA GLU A 356 18.65 8.66 20.38
C GLU A 356 17.35 7.93 20.00
N LEU A 357 16.18 8.57 20.01
CA LEU A 357 14.92 7.87 19.75
C LEU A 357 13.85 8.76 19.09
N ASN A 358 13.32 8.32 17.95
CA ASN A 358 12.05 8.84 17.44
C ASN A 358 10.88 8.17 18.16
N VAL A 359 9.99 8.96 18.77
CA VAL A 359 8.83 8.51 19.55
C VAL A 359 7.50 8.72 18.82
N MET A 360 7.50 8.66 17.49
CA MET A 360 6.29 8.68 16.66
C MET A 360 6.02 7.32 16.00
N LYS A 361 6.63 6.25 16.52
CA LYS A 361 6.68 4.92 15.88
C LYS A 361 5.30 4.31 15.63
N PRO A 362 4.35 4.29 16.60
CA PRO A 362 2.99 3.79 16.35
C PRO A 362 2.23 4.53 15.26
N LEU A 363 2.33 5.88 15.21
CA LEU A 363 1.68 6.69 14.18
C LEU A 363 2.21 6.30 12.79
N ILE A 364 3.54 6.22 12.65
CA ILE A 364 4.21 5.92 11.38
C ILE A 364 3.75 4.55 10.86
N ILE A 365 3.87 3.50 11.68
CA ILE A 365 3.55 2.14 11.21
C ILE A 365 2.06 1.93 10.99
N HIS A 366 1.18 2.58 11.78
CA HIS A 366 -0.25 2.51 11.56
C HIS A 366 -0.63 3.05 10.17
N ASN A 367 -0.17 4.26 9.84
CA ASN A 367 -0.44 4.89 8.55
C ASN A 367 0.20 4.10 7.40
N PHE A 368 1.42 3.61 7.59
CA PHE A 368 2.11 2.80 6.59
C PHE A 368 1.34 1.52 6.25
N LEU A 369 1.00 0.71 7.25
CA LEU A 369 0.28 -0.55 7.04
C LEU A 369 -1.15 -0.32 6.55
N GLN A 370 -1.80 0.76 6.97
CA GLN A 370 -3.12 1.13 6.42
C GLN A 370 -3.02 1.46 4.93
N SER A 371 -2.05 2.28 4.51
CA SER A 371 -1.84 2.62 3.10
C SER A 371 -1.55 1.39 2.24
N VAL A 372 -0.69 0.49 2.72
CA VAL A 372 -0.37 -0.77 2.02
C VAL A 372 -1.63 -1.61 1.80
N ARG A 373 -2.41 -1.85 2.86
CA ARG A 373 -3.66 -2.63 2.78
C ARG A 373 -4.68 -1.97 1.84
N LEU A 374 -4.94 -0.68 2.01
CA LEU A 374 -5.92 0.04 1.18
C LEU A 374 -5.55 0.00 -0.31
N LEU A 375 -4.28 0.22 -0.64
CA LEU A 375 -3.81 0.15 -2.03
C LEU A 375 -3.96 -1.26 -2.61
N ALA A 376 -3.52 -2.28 -1.87
CA ALA A 376 -3.61 -3.67 -2.30
C ALA A 376 -5.08 -4.08 -2.55
N ASP A 377 -5.95 -3.87 -1.57
CA ASP A 377 -7.36 -4.22 -1.64
C ASP A 377 -8.08 -3.46 -2.76
N ALA A 378 -7.81 -2.15 -2.90
CA ALA A 378 -8.41 -1.34 -3.96
C ALA A 378 -7.96 -1.78 -5.35
N MET A 379 -6.69 -2.13 -5.55
CA MET A 379 -6.20 -2.63 -6.84
C MET A 379 -6.81 -3.97 -7.20
N VAL A 380 -6.94 -4.89 -6.24
CA VAL A 380 -7.60 -6.19 -6.45
C VAL A 380 -9.08 -6.00 -6.77
N SER A 381 -9.80 -5.22 -5.95
CA SER A 381 -11.24 -4.94 -6.19
C SER A 381 -11.47 -4.24 -7.53
N PHE A 382 -10.67 -3.22 -7.86
CA PHE A 382 -10.74 -2.52 -9.13
C PHE A 382 -10.41 -3.45 -10.30
N ASN A 383 -9.45 -4.35 -10.13
CA ASN A 383 -9.13 -5.36 -11.13
C ASN A 383 -10.35 -6.24 -11.41
N ASP A 384 -10.86 -6.90 -10.38
CA ASP A 384 -11.86 -7.96 -10.50
C ASP A 384 -13.23 -7.42 -10.92
N HIS A 385 -13.61 -6.25 -10.41
CA HIS A 385 -14.94 -5.68 -10.60
C HIS A 385 -14.99 -4.51 -11.60
N CYS A 386 -13.88 -4.15 -12.23
CA CYS A 386 -13.86 -3.10 -13.26
C CYS A 386 -12.90 -3.43 -14.41
N ALA A 387 -11.60 -3.51 -14.14
CA ALA A 387 -10.56 -3.53 -15.18
C ALA A 387 -10.67 -4.75 -16.12
N THR A 388 -10.96 -5.93 -15.57
CA THR A 388 -11.15 -7.17 -16.34
C THR A 388 -12.28 -7.07 -17.36
N GLY A 389 -13.36 -6.37 -17.01
CA GLY A 389 -14.55 -6.23 -17.84
C GLY A 389 -14.64 -4.95 -18.66
N ILE A 390 -13.56 -4.15 -18.75
CA ILE A 390 -13.54 -2.97 -19.62
C ILE A 390 -13.72 -3.39 -21.08
N GLU A 391 -14.68 -2.77 -21.77
CA GLU A 391 -14.92 -2.94 -23.21
C GLU A 391 -14.90 -1.60 -23.93
N ALA A 392 -14.41 -1.59 -25.18
CA ALA A 392 -14.41 -0.41 -26.03
C ALA A 392 -15.76 -0.27 -26.75
N ASN A 393 -16.34 0.93 -26.71
CA ASN A 393 -17.55 1.26 -27.46
C ASN A 393 -17.17 1.74 -28.86
N ILE A 394 -16.87 0.79 -29.75
CA ILE A 394 -16.28 1.06 -31.08
C ILE A 394 -17.08 2.10 -31.88
N ASP A 395 -18.41 1.95 -31.95
CA ASP A 395 -19.26 2.88 -32.70
C ASP A 395 -19.15 4.32 -32.17
N ARG A 396 -19.05 4.50 -30.85
CA ARG A 396 -18.90 5.81 -30.24
C ARG A 396 -17.50 6.39 -30.46
N ILE A 397 -16.47 5.55 -30.33
CA ILE A 397 -15.08 5.93 -30.61
C ILE A 397 -14.94 6.40 -32.06
N ASP A 398 -15.46 5.63 -33.01
CA ASP A 398 -15.41 5.94 -34.44
C ASP A 398 -16.16 7.23 -34.78
N ALA A 399 -17.36 7.41 -34.21
CA ALA A 399 -18.13 8.63 -34.41
C ALA A 399 -17.39 9.88 -33.89
N LEU A 400 -16.77 9.80 -32.70
CA LEU A 400 -16.00 10.92 -32.15
C LEU A 400 -14.74 11.21 -32.97
N MET A 401 -14.06 10.17 -33.45
CA MET A 401 -12.87 10.30 -34.30
C MET A 401 -13.19 11.08 -35.58
N HIS A 402 -14.20 10.65 -36.32
CA HIS A 402 -14.56 11.25 -37.61
C HIS A 402 -15.22 12.62 -37.50
N HIS A 403 -15.73 12.98 -36.33
CA HIS A 403 -16.28 14.32 -36.06
C HIS A 403 -15.21 15.34 -35.65
N SER A 404 -14.01 14.89 -35.28
CA SER A 404 -13.00 15.81 -34.77
C SER A 404 -12.38 16.66 -35.88
N LEU A 405 -12.24 17.95 -35.60
CA LEU A 405 -11.55 18.90 -36.50
C LEU A 405 -10.03 18.78 -36.43
N MET A 406 -9.48 18.04 -35.46
CA MET A 406 -8.03 17.92 -35.28
C MET A 406 -7.36 16.95 -36.27
N LEU A 407 -8.16 16.18 -37.02
CA LEU A 407 -7.69 15.43 -38.18
C LEU A 407 -7.03 16.32 -39.25
N VAL A 408 -7.31 17.62 -39.22
CA VAL A 408 -6.71 18.63 -40.10
C VAL A 408 -5.19 18.69 -39.99
N THR A 409 -4.63 18.25 -38.86
CA THR A 409 -3.18 18.21 -38.63
C THR A 409 -2.46 17.31 -39.63
N ALA A 410 -3.13 16.31 -40.20
CA ALA A 410 -2.59 15.50 -41.29
C ALA A 410 -2.34 16.30 -42.57
N LEU A 411 -3.01 17.44 -42.77
CA LEU A 411 -2.82 18.29 -43.93
C LEU A 411 -1.58 19.20 -43.81
N ASN A 412 -1.08 19.44 -42.60
CA ASN A 412 0.04 20.36 -42.35
C ASN A 412 1.27 20.08 -43.23
N PRO A 413 1.76 18.83 -43.39
CA PRO A 413 2.92 18.54 -44.24
C PRO A 413 2.67 18.77 -45.74
N HIS A 414 1.41 18.81 -46.17
CA HIS A 414 1.03 18.92 -47.58
C HIS A 414 0.70 20.36 -48.00
N ILE A 415 0.02 21.11 -47.13
CA ILE A 415 -0.48 22.46 -47.46
C ILE A 415 0.01 23.55 -46.50
N GLY A 416 0.74 23.19 -45.45
CA GLY A 416 1.21 24.10 -44.40
C GLY A 416 0.19 24.33 -43.28
N TYR A 417 0.68 24.86 -42.16
CA TYR A 417 -0.12 25.08 -40.96
C TYR A 417 -1.24 26.10 -41.16
N ASP A 418 -0.96 27.25 -41.79
CA ASP A 418 -1.93 28.35 -41.91
C ASP A 418 -3.16 27.94 -42.72
N LYS A 419 -2.96 27.22 -43.83
CA LYS A 419 -4.06 26.72 -44.66
C LYS A 419 -4.89 25.67 -43.93
N SER A 420 -4.24 24.78 -43.18
CA SER A 420 -4.91 23.78 -42.36
C SER A 420 -5.73 24.43 -41.23
N ALA A 421 -5.18 25.44 -40.57
CA ALA A 421 -5.87 26.21 -39.54
C ALA A 421 -7.09 26.96 -40.10
N GLU A 422 -7.00 27.49 -41.32
CA GLU A 422 -8.14 28.11 -42.00
C GLU A 422 -9.27 27.11 -42.26
N ILE A 423 -8.94 25.90 -42.76
CA ILE A 423 -9.91 24.82 -42.98
C ILE A 423 -10.64 24.47 -41.68
N ALA A 424 -9.90 24.27 -40.58
CA ALA A 424 -10.50 23.93 -39.29
C ALA A 424 -11.40 25.04 -38.74
N LYS A 425 -10.96 26.31 -38.85
CA LYS A 425 -11.76 27.48 -38.45
C LYS A 425 -13.03 27.61 -39.29
N LYS A 426 -12.95 27.32 -40.59
CA LYS A 426 -14.10 27.31 -41.50
C LYS A 426 -15.09 26.22 -41.12
N ALA A 427 -14.62 24.98 -40.98
CA ALA A 427 -15.45 23.84 -40.57
C ALA A 427 -16.20 24.12 -39.27
N HIS A 428 -15.49 24.65 -38.26
CA HIS A 428 -16.11 25.01 -36.99
C HIS A 428 -17.17 26.11 -37.12
N ARG A 429 -16.85 27.20 -37.83
CA ARG A 429 -17.77 28.34 -38.00
C ARG A 429 -19.04 27.97 -38.75
N GLU A 430 -18.91 27.09 -39.74
CA GLU A 430 -20.02 26.70 -40.62
C GLU A 430 -20.74 25.43 -40.13
N GLY A 431 -20.22 24.74 -39.11
CA GLY A 431 -20.76 23.47 -38.63
C GLY A 431 -20.66 22.33 -39.66
N THR A 432 -19.68 22.40 -40.56
CA THR A 432 -19.47 21.41 -41.63
C THR A 432 -18.40 20.39 -41.25
N THR A 433 -18.35 19.27 -41.98
CA THR A 433 -17.26 18.31 -41.81
C THR A 433 -15.94 18.91 -42.28
N LEU A 434 -14.84 18.40 -41.73
CA LEU A 434 -13.51 18.85 -42.11
C LEU A 434 -13.26 18.69 -43.62
N LYS A 435 -13.69 17.56 -44.20
CA LYS A 435 -13.60 17.29 -45.65
C LYS A 435 -14.36 18.33 -46.47
N ALA A 436 -15.60 18.65 -46.08
CA ALA A 436 -16.42 19.63 -46.80
C ALA A 436 -15.77 21.03 -46.77
N ALA A 437 -15.28 21.46 -45.60
CA ALA A 437 -14.58 22.73 -45.47
C ALA A 437 -13.29 22.77 -46.30
N ALA A 438 -12.53 21.67 -46.31
CA ALA A 438 -11.26 21.55 -47.03
C ALA A 438 -11.42 21.64 -48.56
N ILE A 439 -12.46 20.99 -49.10
CA ILE A 439 -12.82 21.09 -50.52
C ILE A 439 -13.30 22.51 -50.84
N ALA A 440 -14.09 23.11 -49.95
CA ALA A 440 -14.66 24.44 -50.16
C ALA A 440 -13.63 25.59 -50.09
N THR A 441 -12.43 25.39 -49.56
CA THR A 441 -11.33 26.37 -49.66
C THR A 441 -10.56 26.25 -50.98
N GLY A 442 -10.69 25.13 -51.69
CA GLY A 442 -9.89 24.82 -52.88
C GLY A 442 -8.43 24.47 -52.59
N TYR A 443 -8.05 24.28 -51.32
CA TYR A 443 -6.67 23.93 -50.94
C TYR A 443 -6.34 22.46 -51.16
N VAL A 444 -7.36 21.59 -51.13
CA VAL A 444 -7.23 20.15 -51.34
C VAL A 444 -8.44 19.61 -52.11
N THR A 445 -8.22 18.60 -52.96
CA THR A 445 -9.31 17.84 -53.58
C THR A 445 -9.88 16.79 -52.63
N ALA A 446 -11.04 16.20 -52.97
CA ALA A 446 -11.64 15.13 -52.19
C ALA A 446 -10.72 13.90 -52.10
N GLU A 447 -10.06 13.56 -53.21
CA GLU A 447 -9.14 12.42 -53.32
C GLU A 447 -7.87 12.65 -52.51
N GLN A 448 -7.33 13.88 -52.53
CA GLN A 448 -6.20 14.25 -51.69
C GLN A 448 -6.56 14.16 -50.20
N PHE A 449 -7.73 14.67 -49.82
CA PHE A 449 -8.19 14.60 -48.44
C PHE A 449 -8.31 13.13 -47.98
N ASP A 450 -8.96 12.28 -48.76
CA ASP A 450 -9.11 10.85 -48.42
C ASP A 450 -7.78 10.10 -48.37
N ALA A 451 -6.81 10.50 -49.20
CA ALA A 451 -5.48 9.90 -49.20
C ALA A 451 -4.61 10.33 -48.01
N TRP A 452 -4.77 11.58 -47.55
CA TRP A 452 -3.91 12.17 -46.52
C TRP A 452 -4.50 12.08 -45.11
N VAL A 453 -5.81 12.16 -44.96
CA VAL A 453 -6.51 12.14 -43.66
C VAL A 453 -7.01 10.73 -43.38
N VAL A 454 -6.08 9.88 -42.94
CA VAL A 454 -6.34 8.48 -42.60
C VAL A 454 -5.99 8.27 -41.11
N PRO A 455 -6.98 8.27 -40.19
CA PRO A 455 -6.73 8.20 -38.74
C PRO A 455 -5.77 7.07 -38.32
N GLU A 456 -5.87 5.90 -38.96
CA GLU A 456 -5.01 4.73 -38.72
C GLU A 456 -3.54 4.97 -39.03
N LYS A 457 -3.23 5.95 -39.89
CA LYS A 457 -1.85 6.37 -40.21
C LYS A 457 -1.38 7.56 -39.36
N MET A 458 -2.24 8.11 -38.51
CA MET A 458 -1.94 9.27 -37.65
C MET A 458 -1.51 8.89 -36.23
N VAL A 459 -1.34 7.59 -35.94
CA VAL A 459 -1.05 7.07 -34.60
C VAL A 459 0.43 6.72 -34.37
N GLY A 460 1.33 7.15 -35.27
CA GLY A 460 2.78 7.08 -35.07
C GLY A 460 3.38 5.66 -34.99
N LYS A 461 2.82 4.70 -35.74
CA LYS A 461 3.41 3.37 -35.92
C LYS A 461 4.50 3.36 -36.99
#